data_AF-A0A7X9GKQ0-F1
#
_entry.id   AF-A0A7X9GKQ0-F1
#
_cell.length_a   1.000
_cell.length_b   1.000
_cell.length_c   1.000
_cell.angle_alpha   90.00
_cell.angle_beta   90.00
_cell.angle_gamma   90.00
#
_symmetry.space_group_name_H-M   'P 1'
#
loop_
_entity.id
_entity.type
_entity.pdbx_description
1 polymer ?
#
loop_
_entity_poly.entity_id
_entity_poly.type
_entity_poly.pdbx_seq_one_letter_code
_entity_poly.pdbx_strand_id
1 'polypeptide(L)'
;MSQGVVELECPGCAAPITTSTKTCPKCFRPIVISTLNTISGFSPIDLKKQANAYSKAMAKNPDNDELNMSIAFCYMQLKLYDKAIPCFEKALEENFDNADAYFYAAVALLKGKKAFLAPRDTINKIVEYIDAANMIEPKGIYHYFLAYIKYDYFERKSLNNPPSYRECIKEAVNLGLSETDVETLYELLNVERPAEL
;
A
#
# COMPACT_ATOMS: atom_id res chain seq x y z
N MET A 1 6.78 -7.83 18.37
CA MET A 1 7.79 -8.92 18.36
C MET A 1 9.04 -8.36 17.67
N SER A 2 10.24 -8.68 18.13
CA SER A 2 11.48 -8.13 17.54
C SER A 2 11.62 -8.63 16.10
N GLN A 3 11.55 -7.73 15.12
CA GLN A 3 11.79 -8.03 13.72
C GLN A 3 13.12 -8.77 13.59
N GLY A 4 13.05 -10.06 13.24
CA GLY A 4 14.23 -10.89 13.06
C GLY A 4 15.04 -10.33 11.91
N VAL A 5 16.34 -10.08 12.12
CA VAL A 5 17.25 -9.69 11.05
C VAL A 5 17.35 -10.85 10.07
N VAL A 6 16.89 -10.65 8.83
CA VAL A 6 16.88 -11.70 7.80
C VAL A 6 18.03 -11.49 6.83
N GLU A 7 18.79 -12.55 6.55
CA GLU A 7 19.83 -12.56 5.52
C GLU A 7 19.23 -12.63 4.12
N LEU A 8 19.80 -11.84 3.20
CA LEU A 8 19.44 -11.85 1.79
C LEU A 8 20.63 -11.45 0.90
N GLU A 9 20.44 -11.61 -0.41
CA GLU A 9 21.40 -11.13 -1.42
C GLU A 9 20.88 -9.83 -2.02
N CYS A 10 21.75 -8.82 -2.14
CA CYS A 10 21.38 -7.56 -2.76
C CYS A 10 20.97 -7.79 -4.22
N PRO A 11 19.75 -7.39 -4.63
CA PRO A 11 19.26 -7.65 -5.97
C PRO A 11 19.96 -6.82 -7.07
N GLY A 12 20.73 -5.80 -6.66
CA GLY A 12 21.55 -4.99 -7.58
C GLY A 12 22.94 -5.59 -7.83
N CYS A 13 23.67 -5.95 -6.77
CA CYS A 13 25.09 -6.32 -6.85
C CYS A 13 25.45 -7.68 -6.24
N ALA A 14 24.45 -8.46 -5.81
CA ALA A 14 24.59 -9.77 -5.18
C ALA A 14 25.45 -9.80 -3.90
N ALA A 15 25.71 -8.65 -3.28
CA ALA A 15 26.39 -8.60 -1.98
C ALA A 15 25.53 -9.27 -0.90
N PRO A 16 26.11 -10.07 0.01
CA PRO A 16 25.41 -10.58 1.17
C PRO A 16 25.06 -9.42 2.09
N ILE A 17 23.79 -9.33 2.48
CA ILE A 17 23.22 -8.24 3.25
C ILE A 17 22.13 -8.78 4.18
N THR A 18 21.59 -7.91 5.01
CA THR A 18 20.49 -8.24 5.93
C THR A 18 19.38 -7.19 5.84
N THR A 19 18.19 -7.50 6.38
CA THR A 19 17.12 -6.50 6.52
C THR A 19 17.53 -5.31 7.38
N SER A 20 18.46 -5.48 8.33
CA SER A 20 19.02 -4.37 9.10
C SER A 20 19.80 -3.37 8.24
N THR A 21 20.43 -3.83 7.14
CA THR A 21 21.11 -2.95 6.17
C THR A 21 20.13 -2.32 5.18
N LYS A 22 19.11 -1.59 5.69
CA LYS A 22 18.00 -0.95 4.95
C LYS A 22 18.37 -0.44 3.54
N THR A 23 19.60 0.03 3.35
CA THR A 23 20.23 0.30 2.05
C THR A 23 21.52 -0.51 1.89
N CYS A 24 21.74 -1.09 0.70
CA CYS A 24 22.94 -1.86 0.40
C CYS A 24 24.19 -0.97 0.44
N PRO A 25 25.23 -1.32 1.21
CA PRO A 25 26.44 -0.49 1.35
C PRO A 25 27.30 -0.42 0.08
N LYS A 26 27.11 -1.36 -0.87
CA LYS A 26 27.93 -1.46 -2.08
C LYS A 26 27.34 -0.73 -3.30
N CYS A 27 26.03 -0.80 -3.49
CA CYS A 27 25.35 -0.23 -4.66
C CYS A 27 24.25 0.77 -4.29
N PHE A 28 24.10 1.08 -3.00
CA PHE A 28 23.13 2.07 -2.47
C PHE A 28 21.67 1.77 -2.80
N ARG A 29 21.37 0.53 -3.19
CA ARG A 29 20.02 0.10 -3.48
C ARG A 29 19.22 -0.09 -2.18
N PRO A 30 17.98 0.41 -2.09
CA PRO A 30 17.10 0.10 -0.98
C PRO A 30 16.84 -1.41 -0.89
N ILE A 31 16.90 -1.92 0.34
CA ILE A 31 16.75 -3.32 0.71
C ILE A 31 15.47 -3.55 1.47
N VAL A 32 15.12 -2.64 2.39
CA VAL A 32 13.80 -2.61 3.01
C VAL A 32 13.03 -1.47 2.37
N ILE A 33 11.89 -1.78 1.75
CA ILE A 33 11.06 -0.80 1.06
C ILE A 33 9.95 -0.41 2.04
N SER A 34 10.04 0.79 2.59
CA SER A 34 9.02 1.33 3.50
C SER A 34 7.97 2.18 2.79
N THR A 35 8.28 2.71 1.60
CA THR A 35 7.39 3.58 0.82
C THR A 35 7.53 3.30 -0.67
N LEU A 36 6.46 3.52 -1.43
CA LEU A 36 6.49 3.35 -2.89
C LEU A 36 7.42 4.34 -3.61
N ASN A 37 7.61 5.54 -3.06
CA ASN A 37 8.57 6.53 -3.57
C ASN A 37 10.00 6.00 -3.62
N THR A 38 10.35 5.05 -2.73
CA THR A 38 11.68 4.44 -2.69
C THR A 38 12.00 3.63 -3.96
N ILE A 39 10.97 3.14 -4.65
CA ILE A 39 11.07 2.28 -5.83
C ILE A 39 10.38 2.84 -7.07
N SER A 40 9.90 4.10 -7.04
CA SER A 40 9.18 4.73 -8.16
C SER A 40 10.01 4.79 -9.45
N GLY A 41 11.33 4.96 -9.32
CA GLY A 41 12.28 4.98 -10.45
C GLY A 41 12.76 3.60 -10.92
N PHE A 42 12.27 2.49 -10.35
CA PHE A 42 12.77 1.16 -10.69
C PHE A 42 12.15 0.64 -11.98
N SER A 43 12.98 0.02 -12.82
CA SER A 43 12.45 -0.68 -13.99
C SER A 43 11.65 -1.94 -13.59
N PRO A 44 10.77 -2.46 -14.45
CA PRO A 44 10.09 -3.73 -14.19
C PRO A 44 11.05 -4.91 -13.94
N ILE A 45 12.26 -4.86 -14.52
CA ILE A 45 13.31 -5.87 -14.29
C ILE A 45 13.85 -5.75 -12.87
N ASP A 46 14.05 -4.53 -12.40
CA ASP A 46 14.56 -4.22 -11.08
C ASP A 46 13.60 -4.63 -9.97
N LEU A 47 12.32 -4.36 -10.16
CA LEU A 47 11.24 -4.78 -9.26
C LEU A 47 11.13 -6.31 -9.18
N LYS A 48 11.27 -7.00 -10.33
CA LYS A 48 11.29 -8.47 -10.35
C LYS A 48 12.50 -9.05 -9.62
N LYS A 49 13.68 -8.42 -9.78
CA LYS A 49 14.89 -8.82 -9.02
C LYS A 49 14.69 -8.63 -7.51
N GLN A 50 14.12 -7.49 -7.09
CA GLN A 50 13.75 -7.25 -5.68
C GLN A 50 12.78 -8.31 -5.16
N ALA A 51 11.66 -8.52 -5.84
CA ALA A 51 10.65 -9.49 -5.44
C ALA A 51 11.21 -10.92 -5.33
N ASN A 52 12.12 -11.31 -6.24
CA ASN A 52 12.79 -12.60 -6.19
C ASN A 52 13.74 -12.74 -4.99
N ALA A 53 14.47 -11.68 -4.62
CA ALA A 53 15.33 -11.68 -3.45
C ALA A 53 14.50 -11.86 -2.16
N TYR A 54 13.39 -11.14 -2.03
CA TYR A 54 12.47 -11.29 -0.91
C TYR A 54 11.83 -12.68 -0.89
N SER A 55 11.36 -13.20 -2.03
CA SER A 55 10.77 -14.54 -2.10
C SER A 55 11.72 -15.63 -1.60
N LYS A 56 13.01 -15.53 -1.91
CA LYS A 56 14.04 -16.45 -1.40
C LYS A 56 14.24 -16.31 0.10
N ALA A 57 14.29 -15.09 0.63
CA ALA A 57 14.46 -14.82 2.05
C ALA A 57 13.26 -15.31 2.87
N MET A 58 12.04 -15.13 2.34
CA MET A 58 10.78 -15.56 2.94
C MET A 58 10.64 -17.09 3.01
N ALA A 59 11.34 -17.86 2.18
CA ALA A 59 11.34 -19.32 2.28
C ALA A 59 11.83 -19.83 3.65
N LYS A 60 12.63 -19.02 4.37
CA LYS A 60 13.06 -19.30 5.75
C LYS A 60 12.34 -18.45 6.79
N ASN A 61 11.78 -17.30 6.40
CA ASN A 61 11.17 -16.32 7.29
C ASN A 61 9.83 -15.83 6.70
N PRO A 62 8.80 -16.70 6.61
CA PRO A 62 7.54 -16.37 5.93
C PRO A 62 6.73 -15.29 6.65
N ASP A 63 6.89 -15.17 7.96
CA ASP A 63 6.13 -14.28 8.84
C ASP A 63 6.89 -12.96 9.14
N ASN A 64 7.87 -12.57 8.33
CA ASN A 64 8.55 -11.30 8.53
C ASN A 64 7.74 -10.16 7.89
N ASP A 65 7.26 -9.22 8.70
CA ASP A 65 6.42 -8.10 8.27
C ASP A 65 7.15 -7.14 7.31
N GLU A 66 8.42 -6.82 7.55
CA GLU A 66 9.21 -5.95 6.67
C GLU A 66 9.38 -6.55 5.26
N LEU A 67 9.64 -7.86 5.17
CA LEU A 67 9.77 -8.57 3.90
C LEU A 67 8.43 -8.66 3.17
N ASN A 68 7.36 -8.98 3.90
CA ASN A 68 6.00 -9.04 3.35
C ASN A 68 5.56 -7.67 2.82
N MET A 69 5.83 -6.58 3.54
CA MET A 69 5.61 -5.21 3.05
C MET A 69 6.45 -4.90 1.81
N SER A 70 7.75 -5.19 1.86
CA SER A 70 8.67 -4.85 0.77
C SER A 70 8.34 -5.58 -0.54
N ILE A 71 7.97 -6.87 -0.46
CA ILE A 71 7.56 -7.64 -1.64
C ILE A 71 6.18 -7.20 -2.14
N ALA A 72 5.25 -6.85 -1.25
CA ALA A 72 3.93 -6.33 -1.62
C ALA A 72 4.05 -5.04 -2.44
N PHE A 73 4.93 -4.12 -2.02
CA PHE A 73 5.23 -2.91 -2.79
C PHE A 73 5.79 -3.20 -4.18
N CYS A 74 6.68 -4.17 -4.30
CA CYS A 74 7.19 -4.59 -5.61
C CYS A 74 6.08 -5.14 -6.50
N TYR A 75 5.19 -5.99 -5.96
CA TYR A 75 4.05 -6.53 -6.70
C TYR A 75 3.04 -5.45 -7.07
N MET A 76 2.79 -4.49 -6.20
CA MET A 76 1.89 -3.37 -6.44
C MET A 76 2.40 -2.48 -7.59
N GLN A 77 3.69 -2.12 -7.60
CA GLN A 77 4.31 -1.39 -8.72
C GLN A 77 4.30 -2.18 -10.04
N LEU A 78 4.40 -3.51 -9.96
CA LEU A 78 4.23 -4.39 -11.12
C LEU A 78 2.76 -4.61 -11.52
N LYS A 79 1.79 -3.98 -10.83
CA LYS A 79 0.34 -4.18 -11.00
C LYS A 79 -0.12 -5.63 -10.79
N LEU A 80 0.66 -6.42 -10.07
CA LEU A 80 0.36 -7.80 -9.67
C LEU A 80 -0.43 -7.83 -8.36
N TYR A 81 -1.59 -7.15 -8.35
CA TYR A 81 -2.39 -6.93 -7.13
C TYR A 81 -2.79 -8.23 -6.42
N ASP A 82 -3.09 -9.30 -7.17
CA ASP A 82 -3.44 -10.61 -6.60
C ASP A 82 -2.31 -11.25 -5.78
N LYS A 83 -1.05 -10.86 -6.06
CA LYS A 83 0.11 -11.27 -5.26
C LYS A 83 0.41 -10.28 -4.12
N ALA A 84 0.12 -9.00 -4.31
CA ALA A 84 0.40 -7.96 -3.32
C ALA A 84 -0.52 -8.07 -2.10
N ILE A 85 -1.83 -8.29 -2.31
CA ILE A 85 -2.84 -8.37 -1.25
C ILE A 85 -2.47 -9.38 -0.14
N PRO A 86 -2.18 -10.66 -0.43
CA PRO A 86 -1.85 -11.62 0.63
C PRO A 86 -0.56 -11.27 1.36
N CYS A 87 0.40 -10.61 0.71
CA CYS A 87 1.61 -10.14 1.38
C CYS A 87 1.31 -8.99 2.36
N PHE A 88 0.44 -8.03 2.00
CA PHE A 88 0.01 -7.01 2.96
C PHE A 88 -0.77 -7.61 4.14
N GLU A 89 -1.69 -8.53 3.86
CA GLU A 89 -2.46 -9.23 4.91
C GLU A 89 -1.53 -9.98 5.87
N LYS A 90 -0.51 -10.67 5.32
CA LYS A 90 0.48 -11.37 6.13
C LYS A 90 1.33 -10.42 6.99
N ALA A 91 1.68 -9.24 6.48
CA ALA A 91 2.36 -8.22 7.28
C ALA A 91 1.47 -7.70 8.42
N LEU A 92 0.16 -7.54 8.16
CA LEU A 92 -0.81 -7.09 9.15
C LEU A 92 -1.09 -8.12 10.26
N GLU A 93 -0.98 -9.42 9.97
CA GLU A 93 -1.06 -10.48 10.99
C GLU A 93 0.03 -10.32 12.06
N GLU A 94 1.21 -9.87 11.65
CA GLU A 94 2.40 -9.75 12.51
C GLU A 94 2.54 -8.37 13.14
N ASN A 95 2.07 -7.34 12.43
CA ASN A 95 2.09 -5.95 12.87
C ASN A 95 0.76 -5.25 12.52
N PHE A 96 -0.23 -5.46 13.38
CA PHE A 96 -1.57 -4.89 13.24
C PHE A 96 -1.62 -3.37 13.51
N ASP A 97 -0.55 -2.76 14.01
CA ASP A 97 -0.44 -1.31 14.26
C ASP A 97 0.21 -0.55 13.08
N ASN A 98 0.26 -1.16 11.89
CA ASN A 98 0.81 -0.54 10.69
C ASN A 98 -0.28 0.09 9.82
N ALA A 99 -0.55 1.38 10.03
CA ALA A 99 -1.56 2.14 9.27
C ALA A 99 -1.31 2.12 7.75
N ASP A 100 -0.05 2.25 7.32
CA ASP A 100 0.33 2.25 5.91
C ASP A 100 0.00 0.90 5.26
N ALA A 101 0.21 -0.22 5.96
CA ALA A 101 -0.10 -1.55 5.44
C ALA A 101 -1.60 -1.72 5.13
N TYR A 102 -2.49 -1.24 6.01
CA TYR A 102 -3.92 -1.21 5.74
C TYR A 102 -4.27 -0.33 4.53
N PHE A 103 -3.69 0.88 4.46
CA PHE A 103 -3.91 1.78 3.34
C PHE A 103 -3.52 1.15 2.00
N TYR A 104 -2.32 0.59 1.90
CA TYR A 104 -1.86 -0.03 0.65
C TYR A 104 -2.61 -1.32 0.31
N ALA A 105 -3.02 -2.12 1.30
CA ALA A 105 -3.90 -3.26 1.09
C ALA A 105 -5.26 -2.81 0.50
N ALA A 106 -5.85 -1.75 1.06
CA ALA A 106 -7.10 -1.18 0.57
C ALA A 106 -6.99 -0.66 -0.87
N VAL A 107 -5.88 0.01 -1.21
CA VAL A 107 -5.59 0.41 -2.60
C VAL A 107 -5.45 -0.81 -3.51
N ALA A 108 -4.70 -1.83 -3.10
CA ALA A 108 -4.48 -3.03 -3.89
C ALA A 108 -5.78 -3.82 -4.17
N LEU A 109 -6.74 -3.81 -3.24
CA LEU A 109 -8.06 -4.43 -3.41
C LEU A 109 -8.87 -3.86 -4.58
N LEU A 110 -8.65 -2.59 -4.97
CA LEU A 110 -9.28 -2.00 -6.15
C LEU A 110 -8.69 -2.49 -7.49
N LYS A 111 -7.49 -3.07 -7.47
CA LYS A 111 -6.83 -3.68 -8.63
C LYS A 111 -6.73 -2.77 -9.87
N GLY A 112 -6.51 -1.47 -9.67
CA GLY A 112 -6.41 -0.51 -10.76
C GLY A 112 -7.74 -0.21 -11.46
N LYS A 113 -8.89 -0.45 -10.80
CA LYS A 113 -10.23 -0.25 -11.34
C LYS A 113 -11.02 0.74 -10.48
N LYS A 114 -11.97 1.44 -11.12
CA LYS A 114 -12.88 2.37 -10.43
C LYS A 114 -13.68 1.63 -9.36
N ALA A 115 -13.82 2.22 -8.18
CA ALA A 115 -14.54 1.62 -7.06
C ALA A 115 -15.98 1.25 -7.43
N PHE A 116 -16.65 2.03 -8.29
CA PHE A 116 -17.99 1.75 -8.81
C PHE A 116 -18.19 0.32 -9.37
N LEU A 117 -17.12 -0.29 -9.91
CA LEU A 117 -17.13 -1.62 -10.54
C LEU A 117 -16.83 -2.76 -9.55
N ALA A 118 -16.37 -2.45 -8.34
CA ALA A 118 -15.98 -3.47 -7.38
C ALA A 118 -17.21 -4.14 -6.72
N PRO A 119 -17.10 -5.43 -6.33
CA PRO A 119 -18.12 -6.10 -5.53
C PRO A 119 -18.34 -5.40 -4.18
N ARG A 120 -19.55 -5.52 -3.62
CA ARG A 120 -19.90 -4.91 -2.33
C ARG A 120 -18.98 -5.37 -1.20
N ASP A 121 -18.65 -6.65 -1.16
CA ASP A 121 -17.78 -7.24 -0.13
C ASP A 121 -16.36 -6.67 -0.21
N THR A 122 -15.84 -6.48 -1.43
CA THR A 122 -14.54 -5.82 -1.65
C THR A 122 -14.57 -4.38 -1.13
N ILE A 123 -15.64 -3.63 -1.42
CA ILE A 123 -15.79 -2.26 -0.93
C ILE A 123 -15.91 -2.20 0.61
N ASN A 124 -16.64 -3.14 1.22
CA ASN A 124 -16.71 -3.23 2.68
C ASN A 124 -15.33 -3.41 3.29
N LYS A 125 -14.55 -4.36 2.75
CA LYS A 125 -13.19 -4.62 3.22
C LYS A 125 -12.25 -3.43 3.00
N ILE A 126 -12.38 -2.72 1.88
CA ILE A 126 -11.63 -1.48 1.64
C ILE A 126 -11.95 -0.43 2.70
N VAL A 127 -13.23 -0.19 3.00
CA VAL A 127 -13.65 0.77 4.02
C VAL A 127 -13.11 0.36 5.40
N GLU A 128 -13.25 -0.91 5.77
CA GLU A 128 -12.71 -1.45 7.02
C GLU A 128 -11.20 -1.19 7.17
N TYR A 129 -10.41 -1.44 6.12
CA TYR A 129 -8.98 -1.17 6.13
C TYR A 129 -8.65 0.32 6.22
N ILE A 130 -9.38 1.19 5.51
CA ILE A 130 -9.17 2.63 5.62
C ILE A 130 -9.52 3.14 7.02
N ASP A 131 -10.60 2.64 7.61
CA ASP A 131 -11.01 3.00 8.97
C ASP A 131 -10.00 2.50 10.01
N ALA A 132 -9.47 1.28 9.85
CA ALA A 132 -8.38 0.76 10.68
C ALA A 132 -7.11 1.64 10.57
N ALA A 133 -6.73 2.03 9.35
CA ALA A 133 -5.60 2.93 9.14
C ALA A 133 -5.80 4.28 9.86
N ASN A 134 -7.00 4.87 9.75
CA ASN A 134 -7.35 6.12 10.43
C ASN A 134 -7.39 6.00 11.95
N MET A 135 -7.78 4.83 12.48
CA MET A 135 -7.80 4.58 13.92
C MET A 135 -6.39 4.48 14.51
N ILE A 136 -5.44 3.93 13.74
CA ILE A 136 -4.03 3.81 14.13
C ILE A 136 -3.33 5.17 14.00
N GLU A 137 -3.40 5.77 12.81
CA GLU A 137 -2.76 7.05 12.50
C GLU A 137 -3.61 7.83 11.48
N PRO A 138 -4.38 8.83 11.90
CA PRO A 138 -5.21 9.61 10.98
C PRO A 138 -4.34 10.48 10.06
N LYS A 139 -4.50 10.29 8.74
CA LYS A 139 -3.81 11.09 7.70
C LYS A 139 -4.80 11.63 6.69
N GLY A 140 -4.53 12.82 6.17
CA GLY A 140 -5.39 13.46 5.16
C GLY A 140 -5.65 12.55 3.96
N ILE A 141 -4.62 11.88 3.43
CA ILE A 141 -4.74 10.97 2.29
C ILE A 141 -5.68 9.77 2.56
N TYR A 142 -5.78 9.28 3.79
CA TYR A 142 -6.67 8.17 4.15
C TYR A 142 -8.13 8.61 4.16
N HIS A 143 -8.41 9.75 4.77
CA HIS A 143 -9.74 10.35 4.74
C HIS A 143 -10.17 10.74 3.32
N TYR A 144 -9.24 11.23 2.49
CA TYR A 144 -9.51 11.51 1.09
C TYR A 144 -9.77 10.23 0.28
N PHE A 145 -9.04 9.15 0.54
CA PHE A 145 -9.32 7.86 -0.08
C PHE A 145 -10.70 7.32 0.33
N LEU A 146 -11.07 7.44 1.61
CA LEU A 146 -12.43 7.12 2.08
C LEU A 146 -13.50 7.95 1.36
N ALA A 147 -13.23 9.25 1.15
CA ALA A 147 -14.10 10.13 0.38
C ALA A 147 -14.28 9.66 -1.06
N TYR A 148 -13.18 9.26 -1.74
CA TYR A 148 -13.24 8.68 -3.07
C TYR A 148 -14.13 7.44 -3.12
N ILE A 149 -13.96 6.50 -2.18
CA ILE A 149 -14.81 5.30 -2.11
C ILE A 149 -16.28 5.66 -1.87
N LYS A 150 -16.56 6.58 -0.95
CA LYS A 150 -17.91 7.05 -0.63
C LYS A 150 -18.58 7.71 -1.83
N TYR A 151 -17.84 8.53 -2.57
CA TYR A 151 -18.33 9.16 -3.78
C TYR A 151 -18.55 8.13 -4.91
N ASP A 152 -17.47 7.44 -5.31
CA ASP A 152 -17.48 6.65 -6.54
C ASP A 152 -18.34 5.39 -6.43
N TYR A 153 -18.47 4.81 -5.22
CA TYR A 153 -19.32 3.64 -5.01
C TYR A 153 -20.70 3.97 -4.45
N PHE A 154 -20.80 4.72 -3.35
CA PHE A 154 -22.06 4.88 -2.63
C PHE A 154 -22.93 6.00 -3.21
N GLU A 155 -22.37 7.21 -3.33
CA GLU A 155 -23.10 8.38 -3.86
C GLU A 155 -23.59 8.13 -5.29
N ARG A 156 -22.70 7.67 -6.18
CA ARG A 156 -23.05 7.36 -7.57
C ARG A 156 -24.09 6.24 -7.74
N LYS A 157 -24.27 5.40 -6.72
CA LYS A 157 -25.31 4.35 -6.68
C LYS A 157 -26.52 4.76 -5.81
N SER A 158 -26.56 6.00 -5.34
CA SER A 158 -27.60 6.55 -4.45
C SER A 158 -27.80 5.71 -3.18
N LEU A 159 -26.71 5.13 -2.66
CA LEU A 159 -26.69 4.38 -1.41
C LEU A 159 -26.36 5.32 -0.25
N ASN A 160 -27.19 5.32 0.79
CA ASN A 160 -26.91 6.10 1.99
C ASN A 160 -25.77 5.45 2.80
N ASN A 161 -24.69 6.19 3.04
CA ASN A 161 -23.54 5.72 3.82
C ASN A 161 -22.85 6.88 4.57
N PRO A 162 -23.35 7.27 5.76
CA PRO A 162 -22.72 8.32 6.55
C PRO A 162 -21.36 7.88 7.13
N PRO A 163 -20.42 8.82 7.39
CA PRO A 163 -20.44 10.21 6.94
C PRO A 163 -20.40 10.30 5.41
N SER A 164 -20.91 11.38 4.84
CA SER A 164 -20.88 11.62 3.39
C SER A 164 -19.46 11.81 2.86
N TYR A 165 -19.26 11.66 1.54
CA TYR A 165 -17.95 11.89 0.93
C TYR A 165 -17.43 13.32 1.18
N ARG A 166 -18.33 14.32 1.22
CA ARG A 166 -17.99 15.72 1.49
C ARG A 166 -17.47 15.95 2.90
N GLU A 167 -18.03 15.24 3.88
CA GLU A 167 -17.54 15.29 5.26
C GLU A 167 -16.15 14.67 5.36
N CYS A 168 -15.92 13.53 4.68
CA CYS A 168 -14.59 12.93 4.62
C CYS A 168 -13.54 13.86 3.96
N ILE A 169 -13.89 14.61 2.90
CA ILE A 169 -12.99 15.61 2.31
C ILE A 169 -12.66 16.72 3.31
N LYS A 170 -13.65 17.23 4.05
CA LYS A 170 -13.41 18.27 5.06
C LYS A 170 -12.42 17.79 6.11
N GLU A 171 -12.59 16.56 6.60
CA GLU A 171 -11.64 15.97 7.55
C GLU A 171 -10.25 15.77 6.92
N ALA A 172 -10.18 15.33 5.67
CA ALA A 172 -8.91 15.21 4.96
C ALA A 172 -8.16 16.55 4.89
N VAL A 173 -8.85 17.63 4.55
CA VAL A 173 -8.28 19.00 4.50
C VAL A 173 -7.86 19.46 5.89
N ASN A 174 -8.66 19.20 6.94
CA ASN A 174 -8.31 19.53 8.32
C ASN A 174 -7.02 18.83 8.77
N LEU A 175 -6.78 17.61 8.28
CA LEU A 175 -5.58 16.82 8.52
C LEU A 175 -4.40 17.19 7.59
N GLY A 176 -4.52 18.28 6.83
CA GLY A 176 -3.42 18.82 6.02
C GLY A 176 -3.23 18.13 4.67
N LEU A 177 -4.29 17.55 4.08
CA LEU A 177 -4.25 17.00 2.72
C LEU A 177 -3.68 18.03 1.72
N SER A 178 -2.64 17.62 1.01
CA SER A 178 -2.01 18.41 -0.06
C SER A 178 -2.42 17.91 -1.44
N GLU A 179 -2.26 18.74 -2.48
CA GLU A 179 -2.50 18.30 -3.87
C GLU A 179 -1.57 17.16 -4.27
N THR A 180 -0.33 17.15 -3.76
CA THR A 180 0.62 16.05 -3.96
C THR A 180 0.13 14.73 -3.38
N ASP A 181 -0.60 14.74 -2.26
CA ASP A 181 -1.22 13.53 -1.70
C ASP A 181 -2.32 13.01 -2.61
N VAL A 182 -3.10 13.93 -3.20
CA VAL A 182 -4.18 13.59 -4.14
C VAL A 182 -3.61 12.99 -5.42
N GLU A 183 -2.60 13.63 -6.01
CA GLU A 183 -1.88 13.10 -7.18
C GLU A 183 -1.31 11.71 -6.88
N THR A 184 -0.62 11.56 -5.75
CA THR A 184 -0.07 10.27 -5.30
C THR A 184 -1.17 9.23 -5.19
N LEU A 185 -2.31 9.54 -4.56
CA LEU A 185 -3.41 8.59 -4.43
C LEU A 185 -3.90 8.10 -5.79
N TYR A 186 -4.11 8.98 -6.77
CA TYR A 186 -4.60 8.57 -8.09
C TYR A 186 -3.57 7.81 -8.92
N GLU A 187 -2.27 8.09 -8.75
CA GLU A 187 -1.20 7.25 -9.29
C GLU A 187 -1.26 5.83 -8.72
N LEU A 188 -1.45 5.70 -7.40
CA LEU A 188 -1.56 4.42 -6.71
C LEU A 188 -2.82 3.63 -7.12
N LEU A 189 -3.96 4.32 -7.19
CA LEU A 189 -5.23 3.74 -7.59
C LEU A 189 -5.25 3.38 -9.08
N ASN A 190 -4.40 4.00 -9.90
CA ASN A 190 -4.35 3.82 -11.35
C ASN A 190 -5.73 4.04 -12.00
N VAL A 191 -6.43 5.08 -11.56
CA VAL A 191 -7.72 5.54 -12.09
C VAL A 191 -7.72 7.06 -12.19
N GLU A 192 -8.56 7.59 -13.07
CA GLU A 192 -8.74 9.04 -13.20
C GLU A 192 -9.47 9.62 -11.98
N ARG A 193 -9.01 10.80 -11.53
CA ARG A 193 -9.69 11.62 -10.54
C ARG A 193 -11.06 12.06 -11.05
N PRO A 194 -12.15 11.79 -10.31
CA PRO A 194 -13.46 12.38 -10.61
C PRO A 194 -13.43 13.90 -10.50
N ALA A 195 -14.12 14.60 -11.40
CA ALA A 195 -14.13 16.07 -11.43
C ALA A 195 -14.82 16.69 -10.20
N GLU A 196 -15.64 15.91 -9.50
CA GLU A 196 -16.38 16.32 -8.31
C GLU A 196 -15.57 16.23 -7.01
N LEU A 197 -14.32 15.69 -7.06
CA LEU A 197 -13.42 15.46 -5.93
C LEU A 197 -12.13 16.28 -6.00
#